data_AF-T1C522-F1
#
_entry.id   AF-T1C522-F1
#
_cell.length_a   1.000
_cell.length_b   1.000
_cell.length_c   1.000
_cell.angle_alpha   90.00
_cell.angle_beta   90.00
_cell.angle_gamma   90.00
#
_symmetry.space_group_name_H-M   'P 1'
#
loop_
_entity.id
_entity.type
_entity.pdbx_description
1 polymer ?
#
loop_
_entity_poly.entity_id
_entity_poly.type
_entity_poly.pdbx_seq_one_letter_code
_entity_poly.pdbx_strand_id
1 'polypeptide(L)'
;MLKIAIYGMIRVWFNLIGVQYLSWKWGAVVLAVGLFTALFGILFALTQNDLKRLLAYSSIDNIGIIVMGLGLSIIFFGTGHPIPGALGLIAALYHSLN
;
A
#
# COMPACT_ATOMS: atom_id res chain seq x y z
N MET A 1 -10.86 11.13 1.84
CA MET A 1 -11.38 9.93 1.14
C MET A 1 -10.36 8.80 1.08
N LEU A 2 -9.09 9.04 0.76
CA LEU A 2 -8.06 8.00 0.65
C LEU A 2 -7.80 7.19 1.93
N LYS A 3 -7.76 7.85 3.10
CA LYS A 3 -7.59 7.16 4.39
C LYS A 3 -8.73 6.16 4.69
N ILE A 4 -9.94 6.42 4.17
CA ILE A 4 -11.09 5.52 4.30
C ILE A 4 -10.89 4.28 3.42
N ALA A 5 -10.36 4.45 2.20
CA ALA A 5 -10.05 3.33 1.32
C ALA A 5 -8.96 2.42 1.91
N ILE A 6 -7.89 3.02 2.48
CA ILE A 6 -6.82 2.28 3.17
C ILE A 6 -7.38 1.49 4.36
N TYR A 7 -8.21 2.12 5.18
CA TYR A 7 -8.89 1.45 6.29
C TYR A 7 -9.77 0.29 5.79
N GLY A 8 -10.52 0.49 4.70
CA GLY A 8 -11.33 -0.54 4.06
C GLY A 8 -10.49 -1.74 3.61
N MET A 9 -9.35 -1.50 2.97
CA MET A 9 -8.42 -2.56 2.58
C MET A 9 -7.90 -3.34 3.79
N ILE A 10 -7.43 -2.66 4.83
CA ILE A 10 -6.96 -3.32 6.06
C ILE A 10 -8.08 -4.17 6.68
N ARG A 11 -9.30 -3.65 6.74
CA ARG A 11 -10.44 -4.38 7.31
C ARG A 11 -10.78 -5.63 6.49
N VAL A 12 -10.78 -5.54 5.16
CA VAL A 12 -11.08 -6.68 4.28
C VAL A 12 -10.02 -7.77 4.41
N TRP A 13 -8.75 -7.41 4.31
CA TRP A 13 -7.65 -8.39 4.34
C TRP A 13 -7.48 -9.03 5.72
N PHE A 14 -7.45 -8.24 6.78
CA PHE A 14 -7.09 -8.76 8.10
C PHE A 14 -8.29 -9.24 8.92
N ASN A 15 -9.48 -8.64 8.76
CA ASN A 15 -10.66 -9.01 9.56
C ASN A 15 -11.65 -9.88 8.77
N LEU A 16 -11.99 -9.51 7.53
CA LEU A 16 -13.04 -10.20 6.77
C LEU A 16 -12.55 -11.53 6.17
N ILE A 17 -11.36 -11.52 5.57
CA ILE A 17 -10.70 -12.75 5.10
C ILE A 17 -10.09 -13.49 6.30
N GLY A 18 -9.47 -12.75 7.22
CA GLY A 18 -8.79 -13.32 8.38
C GLY A 18 -7.38 -13.81 8.06
N VAL A 19 -6.45 -13.60 9.00
CA VAL A 19 -5.01 -13.88 8.82
C VAL A 19 -4.72 -15.33 8.43
N GLN A 20 -5.55 -16.28 8.89
CA GLN A 20 -5.37 -17.71 8.60
C GLN A 20 -5.63 -18.10 7.12
N TYR A 21 -6.36 -17.29 6.36
CA TYR A 21 -6.66 -17.53 4.94
C TYR A 21 -5.88 -16.60 3.99
N LEU A 22 -4.92 -15.83 4.54
CA LEU A 22 -4.13 -14.89 3.78
C LEU A 22 -3.11 -15.63 2.91
N SER A 23 -3.34 -15.66 1.60
CA SER A 23 -2.36 -16.23 0.67
C SER A 23 -1.32 -15.19 0.25
N TRP A 24 -0.04 -15.56 0.30
CA TRP A 24 1.06 -14.71 -0.17
C TRP A 24 0.89 -14.26 -1.63
N LYS A 25 0.22 -15.07 -2.47
CA LYS A 25 -0.05 -14.76 -3.89
C LYS A 25 -0.82 -13.46 -4.03
N TRP A 26 -1.79 -13.23 -3.15
CA TRP A 26 -2.56 -12.00 -3.15
C TRP A 26 -1.74 -10.81 -2.69
N GLY A 27 -0.90 -11.00 -1.67
CA GLY A 27 0.03 -9.97 -1.24
C GLY A 27 1.01 -9.55 -2.35
N ALA A 28 1.48 -10.49 -3.17
CA ALA A 28 2.32 -10.22 -4.33
C ALA A 28 1.60 -9.38 -5.40
N VAL A 29 0.31 -9.65 -5.65
CA VAL A 29 -0.51 -8.83 -6.56
C VAL A 29 -0.68 -7.41 -6.02
N VAL A 30 -1.04 -7.28 -4.74
CA VAL A 30 -1.20 -5.96 -4.09
C VAL A 30 0.11 -5.17 -4.12
N LEU A 31 1.24 -5.83 -3.82
CA LEU A 31 2.57 -5.23 -3.88
C LEU A 31 2.91 -4.75 -5.29
N ALA A 32 2.69 -5.57 -6.32
CA ALA A 32 2.95 -5.20 -7.70
C ALA A 32 2.12 -3.99 -8.13
N VAL A 33 0.82 -3.99 -7.83
CA VAL A 33 -0.07 -2.85 -8.14
C VAL A 33 0.38 -1.58 -7.41
N GLY A 34 0.74 -1.68 -6.13
CA GLY A 34 1.29 -0.56 -5.36
C GLY A 34 2.57 0.00 -5.98
N LEU A 35 3.48 -0.89 -6.39
CA LEU A 35 4.75 -0.53 -7.02
C LEU A 35 4.55 0.20 -8.34
N PHE A 36 3.70 -0.33 -9.22
CA PHE A 36 3.37 0.35 -10.47
C PHE A 36 2.73 1.71 -10.21
N THR A 37 1.82 1.80 -9.25
CA THR A 37 1.14 3.06 -8.90
C THR A 37 2.13 4.11 -8.40
N ALA A 38 3.05 3.73 -7.51
CA ALA A 38 4.10 4.61 -7.01
C ALA A 38 5.01 5.09 -8.14
N LEU A 39 5.57 4.15 -8.92
CA LEU A 39 6.47 4.45 -10.03
C LEU A 39 5.83 5.39 -11.06
N PHE A 40 4.60 5.12 -11.49
CA PHE A 40 3.92 6.03 -12.42
C PHE A 40 3.56 7.36 -11.76
N GLY A 41 3.15 7.36 -10.50
CA GLY A 41 2.86 8.59 -9.74
C GLY A 41 4.05 9.55 -9.74
N ILE A 42 5.24 9.06 -9.37
CA ILE A 42 6.44 9.90 -9.33
C ILE A 42 6.95 10.30 -10.72
N LEU A 43 6.95 9.38 -11.70
CA LEU A 43 7.36 9.69 -13.07
C LEU A 43 6.49 10.79 -13.69
N PHE A 44 5.17 10.70 -13.53
CA PHE A 44 4.27 11.73 -14.03
C PHE A 44 4.39 13.04 -13.25
N ALA A 45 4.58 13.00 -11.93
CA ALA A 45 4.77 14.20 -11.11
C ALA A 45 5.97 15.05 -11.58
N LEU A 46 7.10 14.40 -11.92
CA LEU A 46 8.32 15.06 -12.39
C LEU A 46 8.15 15.81 -13.72
N THR A 47 7.20 15.38 -14.56
CA THR A 47 6.91 16.03 -15.84
C THR A 47 5.94 17.21 -15.74
N GLN A 48 5.32 17.43 -14.58
CA GLN A 48 4.35 18.51 -14.41
C GLN A 48 5.02 19.85 -14.11
N ASN A 49 4.68 20.87 -14.89
CA ASN A 49 5.09 22.26 -14.62
C ASN A 49 4.12 22.97 -13.66
N ASP A 50 2.89 22.48 -13.54
CA ASP A 50 1.87 23.05 -12.65
C ASP A 50 1.96 22.45 -11.24
N LEU A 51 2.17 23.29 -10.24
CA LEU A 51 2.27 22.86 -8.84
C LEU A 51 1.05 22.06 -8.36
N LYS A 52 -0.16 22.46 -8.78
CA LYS A 52 -1.40 21.75 -8.42
C LYS A 52 -1.44 20.32 -8.99
N ARG A 53 -0.96 20.13 -10.22
CA ARG A 53 -0.91 18.80 -10.86
C ARG A 53 0.20 17.95 -10.25
N LEU A 54 1.36 18.55 -9.97
CA LEU A 54 2.45 17.89 -9.28
C LEU A 54 2.00 17.31 -7.93
N LEU A 55 1.29 18.10 -7.11
CA LEU A 55 0.75 17.64 -5.82
C LEU A 55 -0.31 16.53 -5.96
N ALA A 56 -1.09 16.54 -7.04
CA ALA A 56 -2.05 15.47 -7.31
C ALA A 56 -1.33 14.15 -7.65
N TYR A 57 -0.28 14.20 -8.48
CA TYR A 57 0.51 13.00 -8.81
C TYR A 57 1.38 12.50 -7.65
N SER A 58 1.93 13.39 -6.81
CA SER A 58 2.63 12.95 -5.59
C SER A 58 1.70 12.30 -4.57
N SER A 59 0.41 12.69 -4.56
CA SER A 59 -0.59 11.98 -3.76
C SER A 59 -0.82 10.56 -4.27
N ILE A 60 -0.76 10.33 -5.58
CA ILE A 60 -0.84 8.99 -6.19
C ILE A 60 0.39 8.15 -5.81
N ASP A 61 1.57 8.76 -5.84
CA ASP A 61 2.82 8.11 -5.41
C ASP A 61 2.74 7.62 -3.94
N ASN A 62 2.34 8.50 -3.02
CA ASN A 62 2.18 8.15 -1.60
C ASN A 62 1.17 7.00 -1.39
N ILE A 63 0.09 6.94 -2.15
CA ILE A 63 -0.86 5.81 -2.08
C ILE A 63 -0.19 4.53 -2.55
N GLY A 64 0.57 4.57 -3.65
CA GLY A 64 1.32 3.42 -4.14
C GLY A 64 2.25 2.85 -3.07
N ILE A 65 2.98 3.70 -2.35
CA ILE A 65 3.86 3.31 -1.24
C ILE A 65 3.08 2.64 -0.10
N ILE A 66 1.93 3.18 0.29
CA ILE A 66 1.07 2.58 1.33
C ILE A 66 0.58 1.20 0.89
N VAL A 67 0.13 1.07 -0.36
CA VAL A 67 -0.37 -0.21 -0.92
C VAL A 67 0.76 -1.23 -1.02
N MET A 68 1.99 -0.81 -1.37
CA MET A 68 3.17 -1.69 -1.31
C MET A 68 3.42 -2.21 0.12
N GLY A 69 3.37 -1.34 1.13
CA GLY A 69 3.54 -1.73 2.53
C GLY A 69 2.47 -2.74 2.99
N LEU A 70 1.22 -2.54 2.57
CA LEU A 70 0.14 -3.50 2.81
C LEU A 70 0.38 -4.83 2.09
N GLY A 71 0.83 -4.80 0.82
CA GLY A 71 1.18 -6.01 0.07
C GLY A 71 2.28 -6.82 0.76
N LEU A 72 3.35 -6.16 1.21
CA LEU A 72 4.42 -6.79 2.01
C LEU A 72 3.88 -7.40 3.30
N SER A 73 3.04 -6.66 4.02
CA SER A 73 2.40 -7.16 5.24
C SER A 73 1.62 -8.45 4.98
N ILE A 74 0.80 -8.47 3.93
CA ILE A 74 0.01 -9.63 3.52
C ILE A 74 0.90 -10.83 3.16
N ILE A 75 2.01 -10.61 2.44
CA ILE A 75 2.97 -11.68 2.09
C ILE A 75 3.57 -12.31 3.35
N PHE A 76 4.06 -11.48 4.27
CA PHE A 76 4.72 -11.99 5.47
C PHE A 76 3.76 -12.67 6.43
N PHE A 77 2.54 -12.14 6.62
CA PHE A 77 1.50 -12.84 7.37
C PHE A 77 1.08 -14.15 6.70
N GLY A 78 0.92 -14.16 5.38
CA GLY A 78 0.56 -15.37 4.62
C GLY A 78 1.67 -16.42 4.50
N THR A 79 2.92 -16.09 4.84
CA THR A 79 4.04 -17.03 4.91
C THR A 79 4.42 -17.42 6.34
N GLY A 80 3.66 -16.97 7.35
CA GLY A 80 3.90 -17.31 8.76
C GLY A 80 5.01 -16.51 9.45
N HIS A 81 5.42 -15.37 8.89
CA HIS A 81 6.42 -14.47 9.48
C HIS A 81 5.75 -13.21 10.06
N PRO A 82 5.21 -13.24 11.29
CA PRO A 82 4.39 -12.15 11.82
C PRO A 82 5.16 -10.87 12.11
N ILE A 83 6.44 -10.95 12.50
CA ILE A 83 7.28 -9.78 12.82
C ILE A 83 7.46 -8.88 11.58
N PRO A 84 8.01 -9.37 10.45
CA PRO A 84 8.13 -8.54 9.25
C PRO A 84 6.76 -8.15 8.67
N GLY A 85 5.71 -8.96 8.87
CA GLY A 85 4.35 -8.61 8.49
C GLY A 85 3.82 -7.39 9.27
N ALA A 86 4.05 -7.35 10.58
CA ALA A 86 3.70 -6.22 11.42
C ALA A 86 4.52 -4.97 11.06
N LEU A 87 5.81 -5.11 10.75
CA LEU A 87 6.65 -4.00 10.29
C LEU A 87 6.13 -3.41 8.98
N GLY A 88 5.73 -4.24 8.01
CA GLY A 88 5.11 -3.78 6.77
C GLY A 88 3.81 -3.01 7.00
N LEU A 89 2.99 -3.47 7.95
CA LEU A 89 1.75 -2.79 8.33
C LEU A 89 2.01 -1.46 9.03
N ILE A 90 2.97 -1.42 9.96
CA ILE A 90 3.39 -0.20 10.66
C ILE A 90 3.92 0.81 9.65
N ALA A 91 4.76 0.39 8.69
CA ALA A 91 5.27 1.26 7.64
C ALA A 91 4.13 1.87 6.80
N ALA A 92 3.15 1.05 6.39
CA ALA A 92 1.99 1.52 5.65
C ALA A 92 1.14 2.52 6.45
N LEU A 93 0.91 2.26 7.74
CA LEU A 93 0.15 3.16 8.62
C LEU A 93 0.90 4.47 8.89
N TYR A 94 2.19 4.39 9.15
CA TYR A 94 3.03 5.56 9.38
C TYR A 94 3.04 6.47 8.15
N HIS A 95 3.22 5.89 6.96
CA HIS A 95 3.15 6.66 5.71
C HIS A 95 1.75 7.22 5.43
N SER A 96 0.68 6.57 5.88
CA SER A 96 -0.69 7.12 5.79
C SER A 96 -0.95 8.31 6.73
N LEU A 97 -0.13 8.51 7.76
CA LEU A 97 -0.26 9.61 8.71
C LEU A 97 0.55 10.84 8.29
N ASN A 98 1.69 10.61 7.63
CA ASN A 98 2.54 11.64 7.01
C ASN A 98 1.80 12.35 5.87
#